data_AF-A0A528KSN0-F1
#
_entry.id   AF-A0A528KSN0-F1
#
_cell.length_a   1.000
_cell.length_b   1.000
_cell.length_c   1.000
_cell.angle_alpha   90.00
_cell.angle_beta   90.00
_cell.angle_gamma   90.00
#
_symmetry.space_group_name_H-M   'P 1'
#
loop_
_entity.id
_entity.type
_entity.pdbx_description
1 polymer ?
#
loop_
_entity_poly.entity_id
_entity_poly.type
_entity_poly.pdbx_seq_one_letter_code
_entity_poly.pdbx_strand_id
1 'polypeptide(L)' 'MAKRYTVRVDKPNSCTVVDIFTGQPAEFEKKMMIGIKTRRAERIAGELNIQDAKRREEAGWAS' A
#
# COMPACT_ATOMS: atom_id res chain seq x y z
N MET A 1 2.51 14.69 3.15
CA MET A 1 3.33 13.52 2.77
C MET A 1 2.66 12.79 1.61
N ALA A 2 3.39 12.47 0.53
CA ALA A 2 2.86 11.68 -0.57
C ALA A 2 2.65 10.21 -0.14
N LYS A 3 1.53 9.60 -0.56
CA LYS A 3 1.27 8.17 -0.34
C LYS A 3 2.20 7.35 -1.24
N ARG A 4 2.76 6.27 -0.70
CA ARG A 4 3.58 5.29 -1.45
C ARG A 4 2.74 4.14 -1.98
N TYR A 5 1.71 3.75 -1.26
CA TYR A 5 0.86 2.62 -1.62
C TYR A 5 -0.53 3.08 -2.02
N THR A 6 -1.08 2.48 -3.07
CA THR A 6 -2.44 2.75 -3.56
C THR A 6 -3.16 1.47 -3.92
N VAL A 7 -4.49 1.56 -4.03
CA VAL A 7 -5.35 0.45 -4.48
C VAL A 7 -5.57 0.58 -5.98
N ARG A 8 -5.25 -0.47 -6.72
CA ARG A 8 -5.61 -0.64 -8.13
C ARG A 8 -6.77 -1.62 -8.24
N VAL A 9 -7.83 -1.25 -8.93
CA VAL A 9 -8.95 -2.15 -9.24
C VAL A 9 -8.58 -2.94 -10.49
N ASP A 10 -8.50 -4.26 -10.39
CA ASP A 10 -8.22 -5.12 -11.54
C ASP A 10 -9.54 -5.63 -12.18
N LYS A 11 -10.52 -6.02 -11.35
CA LYS A 11 -11.88 -6.47 -11.73
C LYS A 11 -12.89 -6.09 -10.65
N PRO A 12 -14.21 -6.18 -10.87
CA PRO A 12 -15.20 -6.01 -9.80
C PRO A 12 -14.86 -6.90 -8.60
N ASN A 13 -14.81 -6.32 -7.39
CA ASN A 13 -14.40 -6.99 -6.13
C ASN A 13 -12.98 -7.58 -6.09
N SER A 14 -12.11 -7.23 -7.04
CA SER A 14 -10.72 -7.70 -7.10
C SER A 14 -9.78 -6.52 -7.25
N CYS A 15 -9.01 -6.26 -6.21
CA CYS A 15 -8.06 -5.16 -6.15
C CYS A 15 -6.67 -5.64 -5.78
N THR A 16 -5.67 -4.91 -6.23
CA THR A 16 -4.26 -5.09 -5.89
C THR A 16 -3.75 -3.85 -5.18
N VAL A 17 -3.06 -4.01 -4.05
CA VAL A 17 -2.31 -2.91 -3.44
C VAL A 17 -0.98 -2.81 -4.15
N VAL A 18 -0.63 -1.64 -4.67
CA VAL A 18 0.59 -1.41 -5.44
C VAL A 18 1.44 -0.33 -4.81
N ASP A 19 2.75 -0.49 -4.88
CA ASP A 19 3.71 0.59 -4.64
C ASP A 19 3.72 1.50 -5.88
N ILE A 20 3.48 2.80 -5.68
CA ILE A 20 3.38 3.80 -6.74
C ILE A 20 4.72 3.99 -7.46
N PHE A 21 5.85 3.81 -6.77
CA PHE A 21 7.17 4.04 -7.36
C PHE A 21 7.65 2.88 -8.22
N THR A 22 7.31 1.65 -7.85
CA THR A 22 7.75 0.45 -8.57
C THR A 22 6.67 -0.15 -9.47
N GLY A 23 5.41 0.21 -9.25
CA GLY A 23 4.25 -0.43 -9.88
C GLY A 23 4.02 -1.88 -9.44
N GLN A 24 4.83 -2.40 -8.52
CA GLN A 24 4.77 -3.78 -8.08
C GLN A 24 3.70 -3.97 -7.00
N PRO A 25 3.10 -5.17 -6.91
CA PRO A 25 2.23 -5.52 -5.80
C PRO A 25 2.95 -5.39 -4.47
N ALA A 26 2.25 -4.83 -3.48
CA ALA A 26 2.76 -4.74 -2.13
C ALA A 26 2.72 -6.10 -1.42
N GLU A 27 3.75 -6.37 -0.62
CA GLU A 27 3.74 -7.48 0.33
C GLU A 27 3.22 -7.01 1.68
N PHE A 28 2.31 -7.80 2.29
CA PHE A 28 1.79 -7.56 3.63
C PHE A 28 1.60 -8.90 4.34
N GLU A 29 2.07 -9.02 5.58
CA GLU A 29 2.05 -10.28 6.34
C GLU A 29 2.63 -11.48 5.56
N LYS A 30 3.74 -11.28 4.85
CA LYS A 30 4.40 -12.30 4.00
C LYS A 30 3.56 -12.81 2.82
N LYS A 31 2.56 -12.03 2.39
CA LYS A 31 1.69 -12.37 1.25
C LYS A 31 1.61 -11.21 0.27
N MET A 32 1.56 -11.53 -1.02
CA MET A 32 1.34 -10.54 -2.08
C MET A 32 -0.12 -10.09 -2.07
N MET A 33 -0.36 -8.78 -2.08
CA MET A 33 -1.68 -8.18 -1.98
C MET A 33 -2.36 -8.04 -3.34
N ILE A 34 -2.63 -9.17 -3.98
CA ILE A 34 -3.22 -9.27 -5.32
C ILE A 34 -4.60 -9.93 -5.23
N GLY A 35 -5.57 -9.41 -5.98
CA GLY A 35 -6.90 -10.03 -6.10
C GLY A 35 -7.72 -10.05 -4.80
N ILE A 36 -7.50 -9.08 -3.91
CA ILE A 36 -8.20 -8.97 -2.63
C ILE A 36 -9.41 -8.05 -2.72
N LYS A 37 -10.37 -8.22 -1.81
CA LYS A 37 -11.58 -7.38 -1.75
C LYS A 37 -11.21 -5.91 -1.51
N THR A 38 -11.94 -4.99 -2.12
CA THR A 38 -11.73 -3.53 -2.05
C THR A 38 -11.54 -3.03 -0.62
N ARG A 39 -12.47 -3.35 0.29
CA ARG A 39 -12.39 -2.94 1.71
C ARG A 39 -11.09 -3.41 2.39
N ARG A 40 -10.59 -4.60 2.04
CA ARG A 40 -9.33 -5.12 2.58
C ARG A 40 -8.13 -4.40 1.96
N ALA A 41 -8.18 -4.14 0.65
CA ALA A 41 -7.13 -3.42 -0.06
C ALA A 41 -6.95 -2.00 0.47
N GLU A 42 -8.04 -1.27 0.70
CA GLU A 42 -8.02 0.09 1.26
C GLU A 42 -7.42 0.11 2.66
N ARG A 43 -7.82 -0.83 3.52
CA ARG A 43 -7.26 -0.94 4.87
C ARG A 43 -5.75 -1.17 4.83
N ILE A 44 -5.29 -2.13 4.03
CA ILE A 44 -3.88 -2.50 3.92
C ILE A 44 -3.05 -1.36 3.30
N ALA A 45 -3.55 -0.70 2.26
CA ALA A 45 -2.90 0.47 1.69
C ALA A 45 -2.77 1.61 2.72
N GLY A 46 -3.77 1.80 3.58
CA GLY A 46 -3.71 2.74 4.70
C GLY A 46 -2.62 2.39 5.72
N GLU A 47 -2.60 1.14 6.19
CA GLU A 47 -1.59 0.65 7.15
C GLU A 47 -0.16 0.77 6.60
N LEU A 48 0.07 0.36 5.36
CA LEU A 48 1.37 0.48 4.72
C LEU A 48 1.82 1.94 4.56
N ASN A 49 0.92 2.85 4.23
CA ASN A 49 1.24 4.28 4.15
C ASN A 49 1.55 4.89 5.53
N ILE A 50 0.87 4.44 6.60
CA ILE A 50 1.19 4.89 7.97
C ILE A 50 2.57 4.37 8.39
N GLN A 51 2.87 3.10 8.13
CA GLN A 51 4.19 2.52 8.42
C GLN A 51 5.31 3.22 7.63
N ASP A 52 5.04 3.52 6.36
CA ASP A 52 5.96 4.25 5.50
C ASP A 52 6.18 5.69 5.97
N ALA A 53 5.12 6.40 6.38
CA ALA A 53 5.23 7.72 6.98
C ALA A 53 6.10 7.72 8.25
N LYS A 54 5.85 6.79 9.18
CA LYS A 54 6.65 6.62 10.41
C LYS A 54 8.12 6.34 10.10
N ARG A 55 8.40 5.43 9.15
CA ARG A 55 9.78 5.12 8.74
C ARG A 55 10.51 6.34 8.19
N ARG A 56 9.80 7.22 7.45
CA ARG A 56 10.38 8.47 6.92
C ARG A 56 10.65 9.49 8.02
N GLU A 57 9.75 9.61 8.99
CA GLU A 57 9.96 10.46 10.17
C GLU A 57 11.19 10.00 10.96
N GLU A 58 11.31 8.70 11.24
CA GLU A 58 12.47 8.10 11.92
C GLU A 58 13.79 8.26 11.14
N ALA A 59 13.73 8.20 9.81
CA ALA A 59 14.89 8.43 8.95
C ALA A 59 15.32 9.90 8.85
N GLY A 60 14.64 10.82 9.55
CA GLY A 60 14.91 12.26 9.48
C GLY A 60 14.52 12.87 8.14
N TRP A 61 13.67 12.21 7.34
CA TRP A 61 13.09 12.78 6.12
C TRP A 61 11.86 13.66 6.42
N ALA A 62 11.49 13.80 7.70
CA ALA A 62 10.58 14.86 8.13
C ALA A 62 11.34 16.19 8.12
N SER A 63 11.21 16.95 7.02
CA SER A 63 11.48 18.40 7.03
C SER A 63 10.38 19.14 7.77
#